data_AF-A0A2R6CU59-F1
#
_entry.id   AF-A0A2R6CU59-F1
#
_cell.length_a   1.000
_cell.length_b   1.000
_cell.length_c   1.000
_cell.angle_alpha   90.00
_cell.angle_beta   90.00
_cell.angle_gamma   90.00
#
_symmetry.space_group_name_H-M   'P 1'
#
loop_
_entity.id
_entity.type
_entity.pdbx_description
1 polymer ?
#
loop_
_entity_poly.entity_id
_entity_poly.type
_entity_poly.pdbx_seq_one_letter_code
_entity_poly.pdbx_strand_id
1 'polypeptide(L)'
;MDTIVQHLSGLSNLMGYDDDRPPIRAQSSIADFYAGCHAAISALGALYHRDANDAGGQKIDVSLLESLMHNIDGAFEYYHNLGEVPSHAGRNGFFTPDMLYGAAEAKDGYVCVALLLYSDRIWEAACELMDREDLLAE
;
A
#
# COMPACT_ATOMS: atom_id res chain seq x y z
N MET A 1 -4.38 6.88 -19.53
CA MET A 1 -3.66 5.59 -19.53
C MET A 1 -3.47 5.10 -18.10
N ASP A 2 -3.00 5.95 -17.19
CA ASP A 2 -2.87 5.68 -15.75
C ASP A 2 -4.07 4.90 -15.16
N THR A 3 -5.30 5.37 -15.35
CA THR A 3 -6.51 4.66 -14.87
C THR A 3 -6.55 3.19 -15.31
N ILE A 4 -6.24 2.88 -16.57
CA ILE A 4 -6.26 1.50 -17.07
C ILE A 4 -5.18 0.68 -16.36
N VAL A 5 -4.00 1.26 -16.14
CA VAL A 5 -2.90 0.63 -15.43
C VAL A 5 -3.23 0.37 -13.95
N GLN A 6 -3.93 1.27 -13.28
CA GLN A 6 -4.39 1.04 -11.90
C GLN A 6 -5.31 -0.17 -11.79
N HIS A 7 -6.19 -0.39 -12.78
CA HIS A 7 -7.07 -1.56 -12.79
C HIS A 7 -6.32 -2.83 -13.20
N LEU A 8 -5.45 -2.77 -14.22
CA LEU A 8 -4.69 -3.93 -14.70
C LEU A 8 -3.63 -4.42 -13.72
N SER A 9 -2.99 -3.50 -12.98
CA SER A 9 -1.99 -3.85 -11.96
C SER A 9 -2.61 -4.59 -10.78
N GLY A 10 -3.91 -4.44 -10.54
CA GLY A 10 -4.58 -4.95 -9.34
C GLY A 10 -4.66 -3.93 -8.21
N LEU A 11 -4.03 -2.74 -8.32
CA LEU A 11 -4.09 -1.70 -7.29
C LEU A 11 -5.55 -1.34 -6.95
N SER A 12 -6.41 -1.16 -7.95
CA SER A 12 -7.82 -0.84 -7.69
C SER A 12 -8.51 -1.89 -6.81
N ASN A 13 -8.18 -3.18 -6.97
CA ASN A 13 -8.76 -4.28 -6.18
C ASN A 13 -8.39 -4.18 -4.68
N LEU A 14 -7.26 -3.54 -4.39
CA LEU A 14 -6.76 -3.36 -3.03
C LEU A 14 -7.36 -2.13 -2.34
N MET A 15 -8.04 -1.26 -3.09
CA MET A 15 -8.61 -0.03 -2.58
C MET A 15 -10.13 -0.12 -2.55
N GLY A 16 -10.73 0.45 -1.50
CA GLY A 16 -12.18 0.48 -1.34
C GLY A 16 -12.58 0.08 0.07
N TYR A 17 -13.86 -0.22 0.21
CA TYR A 17 -14.46 -0.69 1.45
C TYR A 17 -15.03 -2.08 1.24
N ASP A 18 -15.22 -2.81 2.34
CA ASP A 18 -15.72 -4.17 2.37
C ASP A 18 -17.26 -4.20 2.26
N ASP A 19 -17.81 -3.76 1.11
CA ASP A 19 -19.26 -3.64 0.93
C ASP A 19 -19.78 -3.89 -0.50
N ASP A 20 -19.25 -4.90 -1.20
CA ASP A 20 -19.63 -5.31 -2.57
C ASP A 20 -19.57 -4.20 -3.64
N ARG A 21 -19.06 -3.01 -3.28
CA ARG A 21 -18.93 -1.88 -4.21
C ARG A 21 -17.82 -2.14 -5.22
N PRO A 22 -17.94 -1.59 -6.44
CA PRO A 22 -16.87 -1.68 -7.42
C PRO A 22 -15.54 -1.13 -6.88
N PRO A 23 -14.39 -1.72 -7.27
CA PRO A 23 -13.07 -1.23 -6.91
C PRO A 23 -12.92 0.26 -7.23
N ILE A 24 -12.28 1.00 -6.33
CA ILE A 24 -11.97 2.42 -6.55
C ILE A 24 -10.54 2.57 -7.04
N ARG A 25 -10.24 3.71 -7.67
CA ARG A 25 -8.88 4.08 -8.08
C ARG A 25 -8.32 5.18 -7.17
N ALA A 26 -7.00 5.31 -7.11
CA ALA A 26 -6.36 6.47 -6.53
C ALA A 26 -6.72 7.70 -7.36
N GLN A 27 -6.98 8.83 -6.70
CA GLN A 27 -7.34 10.07 -7.40
C GLN A 27 -6.16 10.63 -8.21
N SER A 28 -4.95 10.49 -7.68
CA SER A 28 -3.70 10.86 -8.34
C SER A 28 -3.33 9.91 -9.49
N SER A 29 -2.48 10.39 -10.40
CA SER A 29 -1.85 9.58 -11.43
C SER A 29 -0.67 8.77 -10.86
N ILE A 30 -1.00 7.76 -10.05
CA ILE A 30 -0.02 7.01 -9.27
C ILE A 30 0.91 6.16 -10.16
N ALA A 31 0.41 5.58 -11.25
CA ALA A 31 1.24 4.81 -12.18
C ALA A 31 2.24 5.73 -12.89
N ASP A 32 1.78 6.90 -13.35
CA ASP A 32 2.62 7.90 -13.99
C ASP A 32 3.72 8.38 -13.02
N PHE A 33 3.38 8.57 -11.74
CA PHE A 33 4.34 8.96 -10.71
C PHE A 33 5.44 7.91 -10.49
N TYR A 34 5.07 6.64 -10.25
CA TYR A 34 6.04 5.56 -10.05
C TYR A 34 6.92 5.33 -11.28
N ALA A 35 6.34 5.34 -12.48
CA ALA A 35 7.12 5.22 -13.71
C ALA A 35 8.08 6.41 -13.91
N GLY A 36 7.66 7.63 -13.58
CA GLY A 36 8.54 8.80 -13.58
C GLY A 36 9.73 8.64 -12.63
N CYS A 37 9.48 8.14 -11.41
CA CYS A 37 10.54 7.84 -10.44
C CYS A 37 11.49 6.75 -10.95
N HIS A 38 10.98 5.65 -11.48
CA HIS A 38 11.81 4.57 -12.05
C HIS A 38 12.62 5.05 -13.25
N ALA A 39 12.05 5.89 -14.12
CA ALA A 39 12.75 6.49 -15.25
C ALA A 39 13.89 7.40 -14.78
N ALA A 40 13.63 8.24 -13.78
CA ALA A 40 14.64 9.13 -13.21
C ALA A 40 15.80 8.35 -12.57
N ILE A 41 15.50 7.35 -11.72
CA ILE A 41 16.50 6.52 -11.06
C ILE A 41 17.31 5.73 -12.10
N SER A 42 16.65 5.14 -13.09
CA SER A 42 17.32 4.40 -14.17
C SER A 42 18.23 5.32 -14.99
N ALA A 43 17.79 6.55 -15.29
CA ALA A 43 18.60 7.53 -16.02
C ALA A 43 19.83 7.94 -15.22
N LEU A 44 19.69 8.18 -13.91
CA LEU A 44 20.82 8.46 -13.02
C LEU A 44 21.80 7.28 -12.96
N GLY A 45 21.29 6.04 -12.85
CA GLY A 45 22.11 4.83 -12.90
C GLY A 45 22.87 4.67 -14.22
N ALA A 46 22.22 5.00 -15.34
CA ALA A 46 22.85 4.96 -16.66
C ALA A 46 23.94 6.02 -16.84
N LEU A 47 23.70 7.24 -16.35
CA LEU A 47 24.71 8.31 -16.35
C LEU A 47 25.91 7.95 -15.47
N TYR A 48 25.65 7.41 -14.27
CA TYR A 48 26.70 6.92 -13.39
C TYR A 48 27.50 5.80 -14.06
N HIS A 49 26.84 4.83 -14.70
CA HIS A 49 27.52 3.75 -15.39
C HIS A 49 28.41 4.26 -16.52
N ARG A 50 27.92 5.22 -17.33
CA ARG A 50 28.67 5.90 -18.38
C ARG A 50 29.94 6.54 -17.82
N ASP A 51 29.79 7.36 -16.78
CA ASP A 51 30.88 8.20 -16.24
C ASP A 51 31.90 7.38 -15.43
N ALA A 52 31.45 6.37 -14.68
CA ALA A 52 32.31 5.56 -13.82
C ALA A 52 33.07 4.45 -14.56
N ASN A 53 32.58 4.01 -15.73
CA ASN A 53 33.15 2.87 -16.45
C ASN A 53 33.63 3.22 -17.87
N ASP A 54 33.68 4.51 -18.23
CA ASP A 54 33.95 4.99 -19.59
C ASP A 54 33.09 4.26 -20.65
N ALA A 55 31.82 4.03 -20.29
CA ALA A 55 30.87 3.26 -21.07
C ALA A 55 30.05 4.14 -22.01
N GLY A 56 29.33 3.53 -22.96
CA GLY A 56 28.39 4.22 -23.84
C GLY A 56 27.03 4.48 -23.21
N GLY A 57 26.15 5.15 -23.95
CA GLY A 57 24.73 5.26 -23.58
C GLY A 57 24.01 3.91 -23.63
N GLN A 58 22.87 3.83 -22.94
CA GLN A 58 22.02 2.64 -22.90
C GLN A 58 20.55 3.00 -23.10
N LYS A 59 19.76 2.08 -23.64
CA LYS A 59 18.30 2.22 -23.75
C LYS A 59 17.68 1.79 -22.43
N ILE A 60 16.85 2.66 -21.86
CA ILE A 60 16.02 2.36 -20.69
C ILE A 60 14.58 2.19 -21.18
N ASP A 61 13.94 1.08 -20.79
CA ASP A 61 12.52 0.84 -21.00
C ASP A 61 11.82 0.85 -19.63
N VAL A 62 10.73 1.59 -19.51
CA VAL A 62 9.99 1.74 -18.25
C VAL A 62 8.51 1.50 -18.54
N SER A 63 7.98 0.44 -17.93
CA SER A 63 6.57 0.12 -17.99
C SER A 63 5.81 0.78 -16.85
N LEU A 64 4.70 1.47 -17.18
CA LEU A 64 3.75 1.96 -16.18
C LEU A 64 3.17 0.81 -15.35
N LEU A 65 2.91 -0.33 -15.98
CA LEU A 65 2.33 -1.50 -15.33
C LEU A 65 3.31 -2.12 -14.35
N GLU A 66 4.55 -2.39 -14.76
CA GLU A 66 5.56 -2.98 -13.88
C GLU A 66 5.91 -2.02 -12.75
N SER A 67 5.95 -0.71 -13.04
CA SER A 67 6.20 0.31 -12.02
C SER A 67 5.13 0.34 -10.94
N LEU A 68 3.85 0.17 -11.33
CA LEU A 68 2.77 0.14 -10.35
C LEU A 68 2.65 -1.23 -9.65
N MET A 69 2.94 -2.34 -10.35
CA MET A 69 3.02 -3.66 -9.73
C MET A 69 4.08 -3.72 -8.64
N HIS A 70 5.22 -3.05 -8.85
CA HIS A 70 6.25 -2.91 -7.82
C HIS A 70 5.73 -2.21 -6.55
N ASN A 71 4.81 -1.26 -6.67
CA ASN A 71 4.24 -0.57 -5.52
C ASN A 71 3.29 -1.46 -4.68
N ILE A 72 2.76 -2.54 -5.26
CA ILE A 72 1.84 -3.47 -4.58
C ILE A 72 2.49 -4.85 -4.37
N ASP A 73 3.81 -4.90 -4.26
CA ASP A 73 4.59 -6.13 -4.06
C ASP A 73 4.08 -7.00 -2.90
N GLY A 74 3.68 -6.39 -1.79
CA GLY A 74 3.08 -7.09 -0.65
C GLY A 74 1.80 -7.88 -0.99
N ALA A 75 1.02 -7.43 -1.98
CA ALA A 75 -0.15 -8.17 -2.46
C ALA A 75 0.26 -9.43 -3.25
N PHE A 76 1.34 -9.33 -4.03
CA PHE A 76 1.90 -10.49 -4.72
C PHE A 76 2.51 -11.49 -3.74
N GLU A 77 3.19 -11.00 -2.70
CA GLU A 77 3.70 -11.85 -1.62
C GLU A 77 2.56 -12.59 -0.91
N TYR A 78 1.48 -11.89 -0.54
CA TYR A 78 0.29 -12.50 0.07
C TYR A 78 -0.26 -13.64 -0.81
N TYR A 79 -0.48 -13.38 -2.09
CA TYR A 79 -0.95 -14.39 -3.04
C TYR A 79 0.03 -15.56 -3.18
N HIS A 80 1.33 -15.28 -3.24
CA HIS A 80 2.35 -16.33 -3.38
C HIS A 80 2.41 -17.24 -2.16
N ASN A 81 2.26 -16.69 -0.96
CA ASN A 81 2.36 -17.43 0.29
C ASN A 81 1.08 -18.20 0.64
N LEU A 82 -0.09 -17.63 0.32
CA LEU A 82 -1.39 -18.17 0.77
C LEU A 82 -2.26 -18.75 -0.38
N GLY A 83 -1.93 -18.45 -1.64
CA GLY A 83 -2.72 -18.83 -2.80
C GLY A 83 -4.03 -18.04 -2.97
N GLU A 84 -4.23 -17.00 -2.15
CA GLU A 84 -5.44 -16.20 -2.08
C GLU A 84 -5.21 -14.82 -2.69
N VAL A 85 -6.15 -14.34 -3.51
CA VAL A 85 -6.06 -12.99 -4.06
C VAL A 85 -6.46 -11.99 -2.97
N PRO A 86 -5.56 -11.07 -2.57
CA PRO A 86 -5.88 -10.07 -1.57
C PRO A 86 -7.03 -9.16 -2.05
N SER A 87 -8.09 -9.06 -1.24
CA SER A 87 -9.23 -8.16 -1.47
C SER A 87 -9.15 -6.91 -0.61
N HIS A 88 -9.85 -5.85 -0.98
CA HIS A 88 -10.01 -4.65 -0.18
C HIS A 88 -10.45 -4.99 1.26
N ALA A 89 -9.51 -4.96 2.21
CA ALA A 89 -9.69 -5.41 3.59
C ALA A 89 -10.34 -4.34 4.52
N GLY A 90 -10.89 -3.28 3.94
CA GLY A 90 -11.54 -2.21 4.68
C GLY A 90 -10.61 -1.54 5.69
N ARG A 91 -10.93 -1.66 6.98
CA ARG A 91 -10.34 -0.87 8.08
C ARG A 91 -9.06 -1.47 8.68
N ASN A 92 -8.71 -2.69 8.32
CA ASN A 92 -7.44 -3.30 8.66
C ASN A 92 -6.85 -3.62 7.29
N GLY A 93 -5.65 -3.12 6.96
CA GLY A 93 -5.02 -3.48 5.69
C GLY A 93 -4.88 -5.00 5.53
N PHE A 94 -4.16 -5.46 4.50
CA PHE A 94 -3.83 -6.88 4.28
C PHE A 94 -3.11 -7.58 5.46
N PHE A 95 -2.87 -6.87 6.56
CA PHE A 95 -2.12 -7.29 7.73
C PHE A 95 -3.06 -7.68 8.86
N THR A 96 -3.07 -8.99 9.13
CA THR A 96 -3.25 -9.70 10.41
C THR A 96 -4.34 -9.23 11.39
N PRO A 97 -5.07 -10.17 12.03
CA PRO A 97 -6.07 -9.85 13.06
C PRO A 97 -5.52 -9.06 14.26
N ASP A 98 -4.20 -9.05 14.46
CA ASP A 98 -3.50 -8.37 15.56
C ASP A 98 -3.23 -6.88 15.29
N MET A 99 -3.95 -6.27 14.35
CA MET A 99 -3.76 -4.88 13.93
C MET A 99 -5.11 -4.15 13.87
N LEU A 100 -5.21 -3.03 14.58
CA LEU A 100 -6.27 -2.04 14.36
C LEU A 100 -5.66 -0.89 13.56
N TYR A 101 -5.79 -0.96 12.23
CA TYR A 101 -5.06 -0.07 11.33
C TYR A 101 -5.92 0.49 10.20
N GLY A 102 -6.51 1.66 10.45
CA GLY A 102 -7.33 2.34 9.45
C GLY A 102 -8.09 3.53 10.00
N ALA A 103 -9.03 4.04 9.20
CA ALA A 103 -9.77 5.25 9.53
C ALA A 103 -10.87 4.99 10.57
N ALA A 104 -10.72 5.50 11.78
CA ALA A 104 -11.76 5.54 12.82
C ALA A 104 -12.65 6.79 12.68
N GLU A 105 -13.94 6.67 12.94
CA GLU A 105 -14.84 7.83 13.03
C GLU A 105 -14.60 8.55 14.37
N ALA A 106 -14.51 9.87 14.31
CA ALA A 106 -14.37 10.76 15.44
C ALA A 106 -15.50 11.80 15.42
N LYS A 107 -15.61 12.60 16.49
CA LYS A 107 -16.71 13.56 16.66
C LYS A 107 -16.87 14.55 15.50
N ASP A 108 -15.78 14.92 14.85
CA ASP A 108 -15.70 15.96 13.83
C ASP A 108 -15.05 15.48 12.52
N GLY A 109 -14.94 14.17 12.32
CA GLY A 109 -14.38 13.61 11.10
C GLY A 109 -13.83 12.20 11.29
N TYR A 110 -12.67 11.94 10.68
CA TYR A 110 -11.99 10.65 10.75
C TYR A 110 -10.56 10.83 11.24
N VAL A 111 -10.10 9.88 12.05
CA VAL A 111 -8.71 9.77 12.50
C VAL A 111 -8.11 8.46 12.01
N CYS A 112 -6.81 8.44 11.73
CA CYS A 112 -6.12 7.18 11.48
C CYS A 112 -5.76 6.55 12.82
N VAL A 113 -6.27 5.34 13.09
CA VAL A 113 -5.85 4.52 14.21
C VAL A 113 -4.85 3.52 13.67
N ALA A 114 -3.70 3.42 14.33
CA ALA A 114 -2.63 2.50 13.99
C ALA A 114 -2.11 1.84 15.28
N LEU A 115 -2.85 0.85 15.76
CA LEU A 115 -2.47 0.06 16.93
C LEU A 115 -1.99 -1.31 16.49
N LEU A 116 -0.74 -1.62 16.84
CA LEU A 116 -0.11 -2.91 16.64
C LEU A 116 -0.29 -3.73 17.93
N LEU A 117 -1.23 -4.65 17.97
CA LEU A 117 -1.60 -5.39 19.19
C LEU A 117 -0.65 -6.56 19.47
N TYR A 118 0.66 -6.33 19.38
CA TYR A 118 1.69 -7.34 19.63
C TYR A 118 2.01 -7.55 21.11
N SER A 119 1.35 -6.82 22.01
CA SER A 119 1.50 -6.99 23.46
C SER A 119 0.30 -6.44 24.21
N ASP A 120 -0.06 -7.08 25.31
CA ASP A 120 -1.15 -6.66 26.21
C ASP A 120 -0.99 -5.21 26.65
N ARG A 121 0.25 -4.73 26.87
CA ARG A 121 0.52 -3.34 27.25
C ARG A 121 0.00 -2.31 26.25
N ILE A 122 0.02 -2.63 24.96
CA ILE A 122 -0.49 -1.72 23.91
C ILE A 122 -2.02 -1.70 23.97
N TRP A 123 -2.65 -2.84 24.25
CA TRP A 123 -4.09 -2.94 24.43
C TRP A 123 -4.56 -2.20 25.69
N GLU A 124 -3.91 -2.44 26.83
CA GLU A 124 -4.16 -1.73 28.09
C GLU A 124 -4.07 -0.21 27.93
N ALA A 125 -2.99 0.28 27.34
CA ALA A 125 -2.80 1.71 27.10
C ALA A 125 -3.84 2.29 26.13
N ALA A 126 -4.28 1.52 25.13
CA ALA A 126 -5.33 1.95 24.22
C ALA A 126 -6.69 2.03 24.92
N CYS A 127 -7.03 1.04 25.75
CA CYS A 127 -8.25 1.04 26.56
C CYS A 127 -8.27 2.23 27.54
N GLU A 128 -7.18 2.50 28.24
CA GLU A 128 -7.05 3.66 29.14
C GLU A 128 -7.21 4.98 28.36
N LEU A 129 -6.55 5.13 27.21
CA LEU A 129 -6.65 6.33 26.38
C LEU A 129 -8.07 6.60 25.88
N MET A 130 -8.86 5.54 25.65
CA MET A 130 -10.23 5.63 25.16
C MET A 130 -11.27 5.69 26.29
N ASP A 131 -10.86 5.70 27.56
CA ASP A 131 -11.73 5.54 28.73
C ASP A 131 -12.64 4.30 28.61
N ARG A 132 -12.06 3.17 28.18
CA ARG A 132 -12.73 1.89 27.89
C ARG A 132 -11.99 0.70 28.51
N GLU A 133 -11.62 0.81 29.77
CA GLU A 133 -10.99 -0.27 30.55
C GLU A 133 -11.91 -1.48 30.75
N ASP A 134 -13.22 -1.33 30.51
CA ASP A 134 -14.18 -2.44 30.47
C ASP A 134 -13.83 -3.47 29.38
N LEU A 135 -13.15 -3.06 28.31
CA LEU A 135 -12.68 -3.93 27.24
C LEU A 135 -11.48 -4.83 27.64
N LEU A 136 -10.89 -4.63 28.83
CA LEU A 136 -9.82 -5.50 29.35
C LEU A 136 -10.35 -6.76 30.03
N ALA A 137 -11.66 -6.83 30.30
CA ALA A 137 -12.28 -7.92 31.05
C ALA A 137 -12.91 -9.00 30.16
N GLU A 138 -12.89 -8.84 28.84
CA GLU A 138 -13.27 -9.84 27.83
C GLU A 138 -12.05 -10.61 27.31
#